data_AF-A0A1S3QL77-F1
#
_entry.id   AF-A0A1S3QL77-F1
#
_cell.length_a   1.000
_cell.length_b   1.000
_cell.length_c   1.000
_cell.angle_alpha   90.00
_cell.angle_beta   90.00
_cell.angle_gamma   90.00
#
_symmetry.space_group_name_H-M   'P 1'
#
loop_
_entity.id
_entity.type
_entity.pdbx_description
1 polymer ?
#
loop_
_entity_poly.entity_id
_entity_poly.type
_entity_poly.pdbx_seq_one_letter_code
_entity_poly.pdbx_strand_id
1 'polypeptide(L)'
;LVEQRFHMCDRMAIYFFIAASYTPWLMLRELGPWSSHMRWIIWIMAIIGSTYVFYFHERYKLVELLGYVAMGAGPALVILSMADTAGLCELAVGGIFYVVGVAFFKSDGVVPFAHAIWHLFVAMGAATHYYAIWRHLYTPGH
;
A
#
# COMPACT_ATOMS: atom_id res chain seq x y z
N LEU A 1 3.30 2.06 27.05
CA LEU A 1 4.64 1.85 26.41
C LEU A 1 4.62 0.72 25.39
N VAL A 2 4.27 -0.52 25.75
CA VAL A 2 4.25 -1.66 24.80
C VAL A 2 3.16 -1.50 23.73
N GLU A 3 1.93 -1.19 24.13
CA GLU A 3 0.79 -0.97 23.23
C GLU A 3 1.05 0.16 22.22
N GLN A 4 1.63 1.28 22.68
CA GLN A 4 2.03 2.39 21.80
C GLN A 4 3.08 1.97 20.74
N ARG A 5 3.98 1.04 21.06
CA ARG A 5 4.97 0.53 20.11
C ARG A 5 4.31 -0.35 19.04
N PHE A 6 3.34 -1.19 19.41
CA PHE A 6 2.58 -1.99 18.44
C PHE A 6 1.80 -1.10 17.46
N HIS A 7 1.09 -0.09 17.94
CA HIS A 7 0.40 0.86 17.05
C HIS A 7 1.34 1.64 16.13
N MET A 8 2.59 1.90 16.54
CA MET A 8 3.59 2.49 15.65
C MET A 8 4.04 1.51 14.57
N CYS A 9 4.35 0.26 14.95
CA CYS A 9 4.72 -0.78 14.00
C CYS A 9 3.63 -0.99 12.95
N ASP A 10 2.37 -0.98 13.35
CA ASP A 10 1.21 -1.10 12.46
C ASP A 10 1.15 0.07 11.46
N ARG A 11 1.35 1.31 11.91
CA ARG A 11 1.40 2.49 11.04
C ARG A 11 2.55 2.45 10.04
N MET A 12 3.73 2.01 10.49
CA MET A 12 4.88 1.82 9.61
C MET A 12 4.60 0.74 8.57
N ALA A 13 3.96 -0.37 8.96
CA ALA A 13 3.63 -1.48 8.07
C ALA A 13 2.76 -1.05 6.88
N ILE A 14 1.87 -0.07 7.04
CA ILE A 14 1.05 0.48 5.94
C ILE A 14 1.95 1.02 4.81
N TYR A 15 3.01 1.77 5.14
CA TYR A 15 3.95 2.29 4.13
C TYR A 15 4.65 1.16 3.37
N PHE A 16 5.05 0.10 4.08
CA PHE A 16 5.68 -1.07 3.48
C PHE A 16 4.70 -1.88 2.61
N PHE A 17 3.45 -2.05 3.04
CA PHE A 17 2.44 -2.74 2.23
C PHE A 17 2.15 -2.02 0.91
N ILE A 18 2.07 -0.69 0.93
CA ILE A 18 1.90 0.10 -0.31
C ILE A 18 3.13 -0.11 -1.22
N ALA A 19 4.34 0.01 -0.69
CA ALA A 19 5.56 -0.18 -1.48
C ALA A 19 5.68 -1.60 -2.07
N ALA A 20 5.40 -2.61 -1.26
CA ALA A 20 5.45 -4.01 -1.66
C ALA A 20 4.39 -4.35 -2.71
N SER A 21 3.18 -3.81 -2.59
CA SER A 21 2.08 -4.08 -3.54
C SER A 21 2.39 -3.58 -4.95
N TYR A 22 3.10 -2.47 -5.08
CA TYR A 22 3.47 -1.89 -6.37
C TYR A 22 4.78 -2.43 -6.95
N THR A 23 5.69 -2.93 -6.12
CA THR A 23 7.03 -3.36 -6.56
C THR A 23 7.00 -4.39 -7.71
N PRO A 24 6.20 -5.48 -7.66
CA PRO A 24 6.16 -6.48 -8.74
C PRO A 24 5.71 -5.88 -10.07
N TRP A 25 4.74 -4.97 -10.05
CA TRP A 25 4.24 -4.28 -11.25
C TRP A 25 5.30 -3.38 -11.84
N LEU A 26 5.93 -2.57 -10.99
CA LEU A 26 7.02 -1.70 -11.42
C LEU A 26 8.19 -2.51 -11.95
N MET A 27 8.45 -3.72 -11.42
CA MET A 27 9.57 -4.61 -11.77
C MET A 27 9.36 -5.42 -13.05
N LEU A 28 8.20 -6.04 -13.19
CA LEU A 28 7.93 -7.09 -14.18
C LEU A 28 7.15 -6.60 -15.40
N ARG A 29 6.36 -5.52 -15.29
CA ARG A 29 5.71 -4.94 -16.47
C ARG A 29 6.64 -4.00 -17.22
N GLU A 30 6.50 -4.01 -18.54
CA GLU A 30 7.06 -3.00 -19.43
C GLU A 30 6.29 -1.70 -19.28
N LEU A 31 6.66 -0.96 -18.25
CA LEU A 31 6.26 0.41 -18.01
C LEU A 31 7.45 1.26 -18.47
N GLY A 32 7.21 2.32 -19.24
CA GLY A 32 8.26 3.18 -19.82
C GLY A 32 9.31 3.68 -18.81
N PRO A 33 10.30 4.48 -19.23
CA PRO A 33 11.50 4.80 -18.44
C PRO A 33 11.23 5.32 -17.01
N TRP A 34 10.09 5.97 -16.79
CA TRP A 34 9.62 6.41 -15.47
C TRP A 34 9.44 5.28 -14.44
N SER A 35 9.18 4.05 -14.86
CA SER A 35 9.02 2.89 -13.97
C SER A 35 10.29 2.59 -13.19
N SER A 36 11.46 2.71 -13.83
CA SER A 36 12.77 2.49 -13.21
C SER A 36 13.01 3.43 -12.03
N HIS A 37 12.70 4.72 -12.21
CA HIS A 37 12.80 5.71 -11.15
C HIS A 37 11.77 5.49 -10.04
N MET A 38 10.53 5.14 -10.41
CA MET A 38 9.46 4.91 -9.44
C MET A 38 9.76 3.76 -8.48
N ARG A 39 10.47 2.72 -8.94
CA ARG A 39 10.93 1.59 -8.10
C ARG A 39 11.75 2.05 -6.89
N TRP A 40 12.60 3.06 -7.06
CA TRP A 40 13.41 3.59 -5.96
C TRP A 40 12.65 4.63 -5.13
N ILE A 41 11.90 5.51 -5.80
CA ILE A 41 11.12 6.56 -5.15
C ILE A 41 10.16 5.96 -4.12
N ILE A 42 9.45 4.88 -4.47
CA ILE A 42 8.45 4.29 -3.59
C ILE A 42 9.04 3.75 -2.28
N TRP A 43 10.22 3.12 -2.34
CA TRP A 43 10.91 2.59 -1.16
C TRP A 43 11.56 3.70 -0.32
N ILE A 44 12.10 4.73 -0.97
CA ILE A 44 12.58 5.93 -0.26
C ILE A 44 11.41 6.58 0.50
N MET A 45 10.25 6.75 -0.14
CA MET A 45 9.06 7.28 0.51
C MET A 45 8.59 6.38 1.66
N ALA A 46 8.66 5.05 1.51
CA ALA A 46 8.31 4.12 2.58
C ALA A 46 9.22 4.29 3.81
N ILE A 47 10.53 4.43 3.59
CA ILE A 47 11.52 4.65 4.65
C ILE A 47 11.31 6.00 5.32
N ILE A 48 11.10 7.06 4.53
CA ILE A 48 10.82 8.41 5.05
C ILE A 48 9.53 8.43 5.87
N GLY A 49 8.45 7.86 5.36
CA GLY A 49 7.16 7.76 6.06
C GLY A 49 7.27 6.95 7.35
N SER A 50 7.98 5.82 7.32
CA SER A 50 8.22 4.99 8.50
C SER A 50 9.06 5.72 9.56
N THR A 51 10.10 6.44 9.12
CA THR A 51 10.94 7.27 9.99
C THR A 51 10.14 8.41 10.61
N TYR A 52 9.25 9.03 9.84
CA TYR A 52 8.35 10.06 10.31
C TYR A 52 7.41 9.54 11.41
N VAL A 53 6.78 8.38 11.21
CA VAL A 53 5.92 7.74 12.23
C VAL A 53 6.71 7.45 13.51
N PHE A 54 7.94 6.92 13.36
CA PHE A 54 8.81 6.59 14.48
C PHE A 54 9.19 7.81 15.33
N TYR A 55 9.51 8.95 14.72
CA TYR A 55 9.90 10.15 15.47
C TYR A 55 8.71 10.97 15.97
N PHE A 56 7.67 11.15 15.15
CA PHE A 56 6.63 12.13 15.41
C PHE A 56 5.35 11.57 16.02
N HIS A 57 5.21 10.24 16.18
CA HIS A 57 4.13 9.59 16.95
C HIS A 57 2.75 10.27 16.75
N GLU A 58 2.26 10.34 15.51
CA GLU A 58 0.97 10.96 15.13
C GLU A 58 0.81 12.48 15.32
N ARG A 59 1.87 13.23 15.63
CA ARG A 59 1.75 14.68 15.86
C ARG A 59 1.10 15.44 14.71
N TYR A 60 1.30 15.03 13.46
CA TYR A 60 0.66 15.66 12.30
C TYR A 60 -0.07 14.64 11.41
N LYS A 61 -1.31 14.30 11.82
CA LYS A 61 -2.21 13.38 11.10
C LYS A 61 -2.40 13.69 9.61
N LEU A 62 -2.33 14.97 9.22
CA LEU A 62 -2.45 15.40 7.83
C LEU A 62 -1.23 14.98 6.99
N VAL A 63 -0.02 15.08 7.55
CA VAL A 63 1.23 14.70 6.85
C VAL A 63 1.25 13.20 6.59
N GLU A 64 0.84 12.40 7.58
CA GLU A 64 0.71 10.96 7.45
C GLU A 64 -0.29 10.57 6.35
N LEU A 65 -1.48 11.19 6.36
CA LEU A 65 -2.49 10.99 5.32
C LEU A 65 -1.97 11.37 3.93
N LEU A 66 -1.33 12.53 3.79
CA LEU A 66 -0.72 12.96 2.53
C LEU A 66 0.36 11.99 2.06
N GLY A 67 1.17 11.45 2.98
CA GLY A 67 2.17 10.42 2.69
C GLY A 67 1.53 9.15 2.12
N TYR A 68 0.46 8.65 2.76
CA TYR A 68 -0.27 7.49 2.26
C TYR A 68 -0.90 7.73 0.89
N VAL A 69 -1.54 8.89 0.69
CA VAL A 69 -2.16 9.25 -0.60
C VAL A 69 -1.09 9.41 -1.68
N ALA A 70 0.04 10.06 -1.38
CA ALA A 70 1.12 10.24 -2.35
C ALA A 70 1.73 8.89 -2.76
N MET A 71 1.98 7.99 -1.80
CA MET A 71 2.47 6.65 -2.09
C MET A 71 1.45 5.76 -2.79
N GLY A 72 0.15 5.98 -2.56
CA GLY A 72 -0.92 5.30 -3.27
C GLY A 72 -1.05 5.79 -4.71
N ALA A 73 -1.05 7.10 -4.93
CA ALA A 73 -1.35 7.72 -6.23
C ALA A 73 -0.13 7.77 -7.17
N GLY A 74 1.07 8.06 -6.67
CA GLY A 74 2.26 8.23 -7.51
C GLY A 74 2.58 7.02 -8.39
N PRO A 75 2.76 5.82 -7.80
CA PRO A 75 2.97 4.59 -8.55
C PRO A 75 1.77 4.20 -9.43
N ALA A 76 0.54 4.49 -8.96
CA ALA A 76 -0.67 4.22 -9.73
C ALA A 76 -0.67 4.97 -11.07
N LEU A 77 -0.22 6.23 -11.12
CA LEU A 77 -0.12 6.99 -12.37
C LEU A 77 0.83 6.34 -13.38
N VAL A 78 1.95 5.78 -12.91
CA VAL A 78 2.89 5.05 -13.77
C VAL A 78 2.25 3.75 -14.26
N ILE A 79 1.60 3.01 -13.37
CA ILE A 79 0.95 1.73 -13.67
C ILE A 79 -0.19 1.93 -14.68
N LEU A 80 -0.99 2.98 -14.56
CA LEU A 80 -2.06 3.30 -15.52
C LEU A 80 -1.54 3.61 -16.94
N SER A 81 -0.23 3.82 -17.13
CA SER A 81 0.36 3.97 -18.46
C SER A 81 0.70 2.64 -19.17
N MET A 82 0.39 1.49 -18.55
CA MET A 82 0.59 0.18 -19.17
C MET A 82 -0.24 0.00 -20.45
N ALA A 83 0.36 -0.59 -21.48
CA ALA A 83 -0.34 -0.90 -22.73
C ALA A 83 -1.34 -2.05 -22.57
N ASP A 84 -0.97 -3.06 -21.79
CA ASP A 84 -1.84 -4.17 -21.39
C ASP A 84 -2.40 -3.91 -20.00
N THR A 85 -3.70 -3.63 -19.92
CA THR A 85 -4.42 -3.29 -18.69
C THR A 85 -4.76 -4.50 -17.82
N ALA A 86 -4.29 -5.70 -18.16
CA ALA A 86 -4.52 -6.92 -17.38
C ALA A 86 -3.98 -6.78 -15.95
N GLY A 87 -4.85 -7.01 -14.97
CA GLY A 87 -4.56 -6.86 -13.55
C GLY A 87 -4.98 -5.53 -12.92
N LEU A 88 -5.25 -4.48 -13.71
CA LEU A 88 -5.64 -3.17 -13.16
C LEU A 88 -6.91 -3.24 -12.30
N CYS A 89 -7.87 -4.08 -12.67
CA CYS A 89 -9.09 -4.28 -11.91
C CYS A 89 -8.76 -4.84 -10.51
N GLU A 90 -7.92 -5.86 -10.45
CA GLU A 90 -7.50 -6.50 -9.21
C GLU A 90 -6.64 -5.56 -8.35
N LEU A 91 -5.77 -4.72 -8.94
CA LEU A 91 -5.09 -3.65 -8.20
C LEU A 91 -6.09 -2.67 -7.59
N ALA A 92 -7.09 -2.25 -8.35
CA ALA A 92 -8.09 -1.31 -7.88
C ALA A 92 -8.92 -1.91 -6.74
N VAL A 93 -9.36 -3.16 -6.87
CA VAL A 93 -10.09 -3.87 -5.82
C VAL A 93 -9.23 -4.07 -4.56
N GLY A 94 -7.96 -4.48 -4.72
CA GLY A 94 -7.02 -4.58 -3.61
C GLY A 94 -6.79 -3.25 -2.90
N GLY A 95 -6.64 -2.16 -3.67
CA GLY A 95 -6.53 -0.80 -3.17
C GLY A 95 -7.77 -0.34 -2.40
N ILE A 96 -8.98 -0.67 -2.88
CA ILE A 96 -10.23 -0.39 -2.16
C ILE A 96 -10.25 -1.10 -0.81
N PHE A 97 -9.87 -2.39 -0.76
CA PHE A 97 -9.77 -3.11 0.52
C PHE A 97 -8.80 -2.42 1.49
N TYR A 98 -7.64 -1.94 1.03
CA TYR A 98 -6.74 -1.18 1.89
C TYR A 98 -7.33 0.14 2.37
N VAL A 99 -7.98 0.92 1.49
CA VAL A 99 -8.60 2.20 1.87
C VAL A 99 -9.69 1.99 2.93
N VAL A 100 -10.56 1.00 2.73
CA VAL A 100 -11.59 0.63 3.71
C VAL A 100 -10.95 0.13 5.00
N GLY A 101 -9.90 -0.68 4.92
CA GLY A 101 -9.12 -1.13 6.07
C GLY A 101 -8.58 0.03 6.89
N VAL A 102 -8.01 1.07 6.26
CA VAL A 102 -7.50 2.27 6.94
C VAL A 102 -8.61 3.03 7.67
N ALA A 103 -9.84 3.03 7.16
CA ALA A 103 -10.98 3.62 7.85
C ALA A 103 -11.30 2.90 9.17
N PHE A 104 -11.23 1.56 9.18
CA PHE A 104 -11.37 0.76 10.40
C PHE A 104 -10.16 0.90 11.34
N PHE A 105 -8.94 0.97 10.81
CA PHE A 105 -7.73 1.25 11.59
C PHE A 105 -7.84 2.57 12.38
N LYS A 106 -8.34 3.63 11.73
CA LYS A 106 -8.56 4.93 12.40
C LYS A 106 -9.75 4.94 13.37
N SER A 107 -10.62 3.95 13.27
CA SER A 107 -11.79 3.78 14.13
C SER A 107 -11.51 2.82 15.31
N ASP A 108 -10.25 2.40 15.49
CA ASP A 108 -9.83 1.55 16.60
C ASP A 108 -10.10 2.23 17.94
N GLY A 109 -10.75 1.50 18.85
CA GLY A 109 -11.27 2.03 20.11
C GLY A 109 -12.64 2.74 20.03
N VAL A 110 -13.18 3.00 18.84
CA VAL A 110 -14.54 3.58 18.65
C VAL A 110 -15.55 2.52 18.23
N VAL A 111 -15.18 1.70 17.24
CA VAL A 111 -16.02 0.61 16.73
C VAL A 111 -15.59 -0.72 17.39
N PRO A 112 -16.53 -1.53 17.91
CA PRO A 112 -16.18 -2.85 18.46
C PRO A 112 -15.47 -3.70 17.41
N PHE A 113 -14.33 -4.32 17.79
CA PHE A 113 -13.52 -5.17 16.92
C PHE A 113 -12.90 -4.48 15.68
N ALA A 114 -12.85 -3.16 15.64
CA ALA A 114 -12.27 -2.39 14.52
C ALA A 114 -10.87 -2.86 14.12
N HIS A 115 -10.00 -3.15 15.09
CA HIS A 115 -8.65 -3.67 14.85
C HIS A 115 -8.66 -5.01 14.10
N ALA A 116 -9.52 -5.95 14.50
CA ALA A 116 -9.63 -7.26 13.84
C ALA A 116 -10.20 -7.14 12.42
N ILE A 117 -11.20 -6.26 12.24
CA ILE A 117 -11.79 -5.95 10.94
C ILE A 117 -10.73 -5.33 10.02
N TRP A 118 -9.91 -4.41 10.55
CA TRP A 118 -8.78 -3.82 9.82
C TRP A 118 -7.83 -4.89 9.27
N HIS A 119 -7.38 -5.84 10.10
CA HIS A 119 -6.52 -6.94 9.65
C HIS A 119 -7.17 -7.80 8.57
N LEU A 120 -8.48 -8.06 8.66
CA LEU A 120 -9.21 -8.81 7.63
C LEU A 120 -9.17 -8.08 6.28
N PHE A 121 -9.41 -6.76 6.27
CA PHE A 121 -9.33 -5.94 5.06
C PHE A 121 -7.91 -5.89 4.49
N VAL A 122 -6.89 -5.75 5.33
CA VAL A 122 -5.48 -5.78 4.89
C VAL A 122 -5.12 -7.14 4.28
N ALA A 123 -5.56 -8.24 4.90
CA ALA A 123 -5.35 -9.59 4.39
C ALA A 123 -6.04 -9.81 3.05
N MET A 124 -7.30 -9.37 2.89
CA MET A 124 -8.03 -9.46 1.61
C MET A 124 -7.36 -8.61 0.53
N GLY A 125 -6.93 -7.39 0.85
CA GLY A 125 -6.18 -6.52 -0.06
C GLY A 125 -4.88 -7.18 -0.52
N ALA A 126 -4.07 -7.68 0.42
CA ALA A 126 -2.82 -8.39 0.13
C ALA A 126 -3.04 -9.65 -0.71
N ALA A 127 -4.07 -10.45 -0.39
CA ALA A 127 -4.43 -11.64 -1.16
C ALA A 127 -4.86 -11.29 -2.59
N THR A 128 -5.61 -10.20 -2.77
CA THR A 128 -6.02 -9.72 -4.10
C THR A 128 -4.82 -9.27 -4.92
N HIS A 129 -3.90 -8.50 -4.32
CA HIS A 129 -2.66 -8.10 -4.98
C HIS A 129 -1.78 -9.31 -5.33
N TYR A 130 -1.63 -10.26 -4.42
CA TYR A 130 -0.90 -11.50 -4.67
C TYR A 130 -1.52 -12.30 -5.83
N TYR A 131 -2.84 -12.45 -5.85
CA TYR A 131 -3.56 -13.11 -6.94
C TYR A 131 -3.30 -12.42 -8.29
N ALA A 132 -3.36 -11.08 -8.32
CA ALA A 132 -3.08 -10.30 -9.52
C ALA A 132 -1.65 -10.53 -10.04
N ILE A 133 -0.67 -10.53 -9.13
CA ILE A 133 0.74 -10.81 -9.47
C ILE A 133 0.89 -12.23 -10.04
N TRP A 134 0.31 -13.22 -9.37
CA TRP A 134 0.38 -14.60 -9.82
C TRP A 134 -0.24 -14.78 -11.21
N ARG A 135 -1.45 -14.25 -11.43
CA ARG A 135 -2.21 -14.44 -12.68
C ARG A 135 -1.65 -13.65 -13.86
N HIS A 136 -1.19 -12.42 -13.64
CA HIS A 136 -0.87 -11.46 -14.71
C HIS A 136 0.62 -11.15 -14.88
N LEU A 137 1.48 -11.49 -13.91
CA LEU A 137 2.93 -11.25 -13.98
C LEU A 137 3.74 -12.54 -14.04
N TYR A 138 3.35 -13.58 -13.30
CA TYR A 138 4.10 -14.83 -13.22
C TYR A 138 3.62 -15.92 -14.17
N THR A 139 2.31 -16.02 -14.40
CA THR A 139 1.77 -17.06 -15.27
C THR A 139 1.94 -16.62 -16.73
N PRO A 140 2.71 -17.33 -17.56
CA PRO A 140 2.76 -17.03 -19.00
C PRO A 140 1.43 -17.49 -19.61
N GLY A 141 0.58 -16.55 -20.01
CA GLY A 141 -0.65 -16.85 -20.75
C GLY A 141 -1.75 -15.80 -20.59
N HIS A 142 -1.74 -14.76 -21.42
CA HIS A 142 -2.15 -14.85 -22.82
C HIS A 142 -1.16 -14.12 -23.74
#